data_AF-A0A945CFE5-F1
#
_entry.id   AF-A0A945CFE5-F1
#
_cell.length_a   1.000
_cell.length_b   1.000
_cell.length_c   1.000
_cell.angle_alpha   90.00
_cell.angle_beta   90.00
_cell.angle_gamma   90.00
#
_symmetry.space_group_name_H-M   'P 1'
#
loop_
_entity.id
_entity.type
_entity.pdbx_description
1 polymer ?
#
loop_
_entity_poly.entity_id
_entity_poly.type
_entity_poly.pdbx_seq_one_letter_code
_entity_poly.pdbx_strand_id
1 'polypeptide(L)'
;MPTSMTPKERWLAAIHLQEVDRLPFWPKLDGSYPRAQKSPFNNMPNPVIHDWIGSDQHIGIPGCIKEVRTSTSVEITREANLMRTEYRPPRAQTQMIQLFDEDSQAWHPVEHPVKTLDDIHLMTEIYEDVAVELDPDQLQQSR
;
A
#
# COMPACT_ATOMS: atom_id res chain seq x y z
N MET A 1 -4.78 -21.80 -28.75
CA MET A 1 -4.74 -21.28 -27.38
C MET A 1 -4.05 -19.93 -27.44
N PRO A 2 -4.65 -18.82 -26.97
CA PRO A 2 -3.91 -17.57 -26.86
C PRO A 2 -2.63 -17.81 -26.05
N THR A 3 -1.53 -17.20 -26.49
CA THR A 3 -0.23 -17.22 -25.79
C THR A 3 -0.43 -16.74 -24.36
N SER A 4 0.15 -17.43 -23.38
CA SER A 4 0.05 -17.03 -21.98
C SER A 4 0.65 -15.63 -21.79
N MET A 5 -0.15 -14.69 -21.32
CA MET A 5 0.28 -13.33 -21.00
C MET A 5 0.99 -13.33 -19.65
N THR A 6 2.03 -12.51 -19.52
CA THR A 6 2.54 -12.12 -18.20
C THR A 6 1.48 -11.31 -17.43
N PRO A 7 1.56 -11.21 -16.10
CA PRO A 7 0.72 -10.30 -15.33
C PRO A 7 0.70 -8.87 -15.91
N LYS A 8 1.88 -8.31 -16.22
CA LYS A 8 1.99 -6.95 -16.77
C LYS A 8 1.23 -6.81 -18.09
N GLU A 9 1.42 -7.72 -19.04
CA GLU A 9 0.72 -7.70 -20.33
C GLU A 9 -0.80 -7.82 -20.14
N ARG A 10 -1.24 -8.75 -19.28
CA ARG A 10 -2.66 -8.96 -18.98
C ARG A 10 -3.33 -7.72 -18.38
N TRP A 11 -2.68 -7.07 -17.41
CA TRP A 11 -3.19 -5.87 -16.77
C TRP A 11 -3.23 -4.68 -17.73
N LEU A 12 -2.20 -4.50 -18.56
CA LEU A 12 -2.19 -3.44 -19.59
C LEU A 12 -3.28 -3.66 -20.64
N ALA A 13 -3.43 -4.88 -21.16
CA ALA A 13 -4.48 -5.24 -22.10
C ALA A 13 -5.88 -4.97 -21.50
N ALA A 14 -6.11 -5.35 -20.24
CA ALA A 14 -7.38 -5.11 -19.56
C ALA A 14 -7.71 -3.62 -19.38
N ILE A 15 -6.74 -2.78 -19.01
CA ILE A 15 -6.93 -1.31 -18.89
C ILE A 15 -7.30 -0.71 -20.26
N HIS A 16 -6.74 -1.26 -21.34
CA HIS A 16 -7.07 -0.85 -22.71
C HIS A 16 -8.31 -1.54 -23.29
N LEU A 17 -9.06 -2.30 -22.48
CA LEU A 17 -10.27 -3.03 -22.90
C LEU A 17 -10.01 -4.02 -24.06
N GLN A 18 -8.81 -4.61 -24.10
CA GLN A 18 -8.42 -5.62 -25.07
C GLN A 18 -8.74 -7.03 -24.56
N GLU A 19 -8.74 -8.00 -25.46
CA GLU A 19 -8.88 -9.42 -25.10
C GLU A 19 -7.70 -9.86 -24.23
N VAL A 20 -7.98 -10.67 -23.21
CA VAL A 20 -7.00 -11.21 -22.26
C VAL A 20 -7.09 -12.73 -22.19
N ASP A 21 -5.98 -13.39 -21.85
CA ASP A 21 -5.92 -14.85 -21.73
C ASP A 21 -6.70 -15.39 -20.51
N ARG A 22 -6.83 -14.58 -19.46
CA ARG A 22 -7.72 -14.74 -18.30
C ARG A 22 -7.96 -13.38 -17.63
N LEU A 23 -8.95 -13.30 -16.74
CA LEU A 23 -9.20 -12.09 -15.97
C LEU A 23 -7.97 -11.72 -15.10
N PRO A 24 -7.51 -10.45 -15.12
CA PRO A 24 -6.55 -9.98 -14.15
C PRO A 24 -7.14 -10.10 -12.74
N PHE A 25 -6.38 -10.70 -11.84
CA PHE A 25 -6.84 -10.95 -10.48
C PHE A 25 -5.67 -10.90 -9.51
N TRP A 26 -5.70 -9.96 -8.57
CA TRP A 26 -4.72 -9.84 -7.51
C TRP A 26 -5.42 -9.88 -6.14
N PRO A 27 -5.41 -11.03 -5.45
CA PRO A 27 -5.88 -11.10 -4.08
C PRO A 27 -4.86 -10.41 -3.17
N LYS A 28 -5.36 -9.65 -2.19
CA LYS A 28 -4.52 -9.01 -1.16
C LYS A 28 -3.97 -10.08 -0.20
N LEU A 29 -2.91 -10.76 -0.62
CA LEU A 29 -2.18 -11.75 0.16
C LEU A 29 -0.86 -11.15 0.64
N ASP A 30 -0.73 -10.94 1.94
CA ASP A 30 0.53 -10.52 2.58
C ASP A 30 1.20 -11.70 3.30
N GLY A 31 2.36 -11.46 3.93
CA GLY A 31 3.10 -12.51 4.64
C GLY A 31 2.37 -13.09 5.86
N SER A 32 1.33 -12.40 6.37
CA SER A 32 0.52 -12.89 7.47
C SER A 32 -0.55 -13.88 7.01
N TYR A 33 -1.02 -13.75 5.75
CA TYR A 33 -2.15 -14.51 5.23
C TYR A 33 -2.01 -16.04 5.40
N PRO A 34 -0.89 -16.69 5.00
CA PRO A 34 -0.76 -18.14 5.14
C PRO A 34 -0.97 -18.58 6.58
N ARG A 35 -0.33 -17.92 7.54
CA ARG A 35 -0.35 -18.31 8.97
C ARG A 35 -1.77 -18.36 9.56
N ALA A 36 -2.69 -17.57 9.00
CA ALA A 36 -4.10 -17.54 9.41
C ALA A 36 -4.98 -18.62 8.74
N GLN A 37 -4.45 -19.39 7.78
CA GLN A 37 -5.20 -20.43 7.07
C GLN A 37 -5.13 -21.80 7.76
N LYS A 38 -5.89 -22.77 7.24
CA LYS A 38 -5.76 -24.18 7.59
C LYS A 38 -4.72 -24.87 6.70
N SER A 39 -4.26 -26.05 7.13
CA SER A 39 -3.45 -26.94 6.28
C SER A 39 -4.18 -27.25 4.96
N PRO A 40 -3.48 -27.25 3.80
CA PRO A 40 -2.03 -27.12 3.67
C PRO A 40 -1.53 -25.67 3.53
N PHE A 41 -2.42 -24.70 3.33
CA PHE A 41 -2.08 -23.31 3.00
C PHE A 41 -1.29 -22.60 4.09
N ASN A 42 -1.42 -23.03 5.34
CA ASN A 42 -0.73 -22.40 6.47
C ASN A 42 0.79 -22.53 6.48
N ASN A 43 1.33 -23.46 5.69
CA ASN A 43 2.77 -23.64 5.50
C ASN A 43 3.21 -23.40 4.05
N MET A 44 2.30 -22.91 3.18
CA MET A 44 2.64 -22.61 1.80
C MET A 44 3.27 -21.21 1.70
N PRO A 45 4.38 -21.06 0.95
CA PRO A 45 4.87 -19.73 0.58
C PRO A 45 3.83 -18.96 -0.25
N ASN A 46 3.73 -17.65 -0.06
CA ASN A 46 2.79 -16.79 -0.80
C ASN A 46 2.83 -17.00 -2.33
N PRO A 47 4.01 -17.09 -2.99
CA PRO A 47 4.05 -17.36 -4.43
C PRO A 47 3.33 -18.65 -4.83
N VAL A 48 3.45 -19.71 -4.03
CA VAL A 48 2.78 -21.00 -4.28
C VAL A 48 1.27 -20.87 -4.15
N ILE A 49 0.78 -20.08 -3.19
CA ILE A 49 -0.65 -19.80 -3.03
C ILE A 49 -1.16 -19.00 -4.24
N HIS A 50 -0.42 -17.98 -4.68
CA HIS A 50 -0.79 -17.20 -5.85
C HIS A 50 -0.91 -18.08 -7.11
N ASP A 51 0.03 -19.01 -7.31
CA ASP A 51 0.04 -19.96 -8.42
C ASP A 51 -1.13 -20.95 -8.33
N TRP A 52 -1.43 -21.46 -7.12
CA TRP A 52 -2.57 -22.36 -6.89
C TRP A 52 -3.92 -21.69 -7.23
N ILE A 53 -4.07 -20.40 -6.88
CA ILE A 53 -5.28 -19.62 -7.19
C ILE A 53 -5.32 -19.19 -8.66
N GLY A 54 -4.17 -19.17 -9.34
CA GLY A 54 -4.05 -18.60 -10.69
C GLY A 54 -4.14 -17.08 -10.70
N SER A 55 -3.59 -16.42 -9.68
CA SER A 55 -3.60 -14.97 -9.53
C SER A 55 -2.33 -14.30 -10.05
N ASP A 56 -2.41 -12.99 -10.29
CA ASP A 56 -1.29 -12.14 -10.70
C ASP A 56 -0.46 -11.75 -9.48
N GLN A 57 0.81 -12.12 -9.46
CA GLN A 57 1.73 -11.75 -8.39
C GLN A 57 2.20 -10.31 -8.58
N HIS A 58 1.84 -9.40 -7.67
CA HIS A 58 2.33 -8.02 -7.63
C HIS A 58 3.35 -7.82 -6.51
N ILE A 59 4.20 -8.82 -6.27
CA ILE A 59 5.15 -8.85 -5.15
C ILE A 59 6.39 -8.04 -5.54
N GLY A 60 6.81 -7.11 -4.67
CA GLY A 60 8.06 -6.37 -4.82
C GLY A 60 8.05 -5.29 -5.89
N ILE A 61 6.87 -4.92 -6.41
CA ILE A 61 6.73 -3.79 -7.33
C ILE A 61 6.75 -2.49 -6.52
N PRO A 62 7.68 -1.56 -6.79
CA PRO A 62 7.71 -0.29 -6.07
C PRO A 62 6.47 0.55 -6.40
N GLY A 63 6.02 1.36 -5.44
CA GLY A 63 5.10 2.45 -5.74
C GLY A 63 5.76 3.39 -6.74
N CYS A 64 5.15 3.57 -7.91
CA CYS A 64 5.66 4.45 -8.97
C CYS A 64 5.08 5.87 -8.86
N ILE A 65 4.67 6.25 -7.66
CA ILE A 65 4.08 7.56 -7.37
C ILE A 65 4.67 8.12 -6.09
N LYS A 66 4.68 9.44 -5.97
CA LYS A 66 5.08 10.16 -4.76
C LYS A 66 4.08 11.25 -4.44
N GLU A 67 3.91 11.51 -3.16
CA GLU A 67 3.18 12.69 -2.69
C GLU A 67 4.09 13.91 -2.81
N VAL A 68 3.55 14.99 -3.35
CA VAL A 68 4.17 16.31 -3.36
C VAL A 68 3.28 17.29 -2.63
N ARG A 69 3.91 18.19 -1.87
CA ARG A 69 3.27 19.14 -0.97
C ARG A 69 3.96 20.48 -1.10
N THR A 70 3.24 21.58 -0.97
CA THR A 70 3.80 22.94 -1.16
C THR A 70 3.91 23.73 0.13
N SER A 71 2.99 23.50 1.07
CA SER A 71 2.86 24.29 2.30
C SER A 71 2.84 23.42 3.56
N THR A 72 2.64 22.12 3.41
CA THR A 72 2.57 21.15 4.50
C THR A 72 3.68 20.10 4.41
N SER A 73 3.96 19.42 5.51
CA SER A 73 4.84 18.24 5.51
C SER A 73 4.24 17.09 6.33
N VAL A 74 4.53 15.86 5.89
CA VAL A 74 4.24 14.65 6.64
C VAL A 74 5.53 13.87 6.84
N GLU A 75 5.88 13.59 8.07
CA GLU A 75 7.07 12.81 8.41
C GLU A 75 6.69 11.54 9.14
N ILE A 76 7.25 10.41 8.72
CA ILE A 76 7.03 9.12 9.35
C ILE A 76 8.35 8.69 9.98
N THR A 77 8.35 8.52 11.30
CA THR A 77 9.45 7.92 12.04
C THR A 77 9.02 6.56 12.59
N ARG A 78 9.96 5.61 12.59
CA ARG A 78 9.74 4.25 13.09
C ARG A 78 10.85 3.88 14.05
N GLU A 79 10.47 3.54 15.28
CA GLU A 79 11.36 3.13 16.35
C GLU A 79 10.83 1.83 16.96
N ALA A 80 11.53 0.72 16.71
CA ALA A 80 11.10 -0.62 17.13
C ALA A 80 9.64 -0.94 16.71
N ASN A 81 8.75 -1.05 17.69
CA ASN A 81 7.33 -1.37 17.55
C ASN A 81 6.43 -0.12 17.55
N LEU A 82 6.99 1.08 17.47
CA LEU A 82 6.25 2.34 17.43
C LEU A 82 6.51 3.06 16.10
N MET A 83 5.43 3.54 15.48
CA MET A 83 5.48 4.39 14.29
C MET A 83 4.74 5.68 14.62
N ARG A 84 5.41 6.79 14.36
CA ARG A 84 4.85 8.13 14.52
C ARG A 84 4.75 8.77 13.15
N THR A 85 3.56 9.26 12.81
CA THR A 85 3.35 10.12 11.65
C THR A 85 3.04 11.52 12.16
N GLU A 86 3.92 12.47 11.87
CA GLU A 86 3.74 13.88 12.22
C GLU A 86 3.17 14.63 11.02
N TYR A 87 2.05 15.30 11.23
CA TYR A 87 1.38 16.14 10.25
C TYR A 87 1.63 17.61 10.61
N ARG A 88 2.32 18.35 9.74
CA ARG A 88 2.74 19.73 9.99
C ARG A 88 2.15 20.69 8.94
N PRO A 89 0.88 21.11 9.08
CA PRO A 89 0.37 22.29 8.38
C PRO A 89 0.94 23.59 9.00
N PRO A 90 0.80 24.76 8.34
CA PRO A 90 1.41 26.00 8.80
C PRO A 90 0.91 26.50 10.16
N ARG A 91 -0.33 26.17 10.54
CA ARG A 91 -1.00 26.76 11.72
C ARG A 91 -0.65 26.07 13.02
N ALA A 92 -0.46 24.75 12.99
CA ALA A 92 -0.13 23.90 14.13
C ALA A 92 0.30 22.52 13.62
N GLN A 93 0.58 21.59 14.53
CA GLN A 93 0.93 20.21 14.19
C GLN A 93 0.03 19.23 14.94
N THR A 94 -0.20 18.07 14.34
CA THR A 94 -0.82 16.91 14.98
C THR A 94 -0.05 15.64 14.63
N GLN A 95 -0.37 14.52 15.28
CA GLN A 95 0.34 13.26 15.09
C GLN A 95 -0.58 12.05 15.16
N MET A 96 -0.20 11.00 14.43
CA MET A 96 -0.72 9.66 14.62
C MET A 96 0.37 8.79 15.24
N ILE A 97 0.02 8.03 16.28
CA ILE A 97 0.91 7.01 16.86
C ILE A 97 0.30 5.65 16.59
N GLN A 98 1.12 4.76 16.03
CA GLN A 98 0.76 3.38 15.78
C GLN A 98 1.71 2.44 16.53
N LEU A 99 1.16 1.33 17.04
CA LEU A 99 1.94 0.21 17.55
C LEU A 99 1.87 -0.97 16.59
N PHE A 100 3.00 -1.65 16.42
CA PHE A 100 3.07 -2.88 15.66
C PHE A 100 2.54 -4.05 16.48
N ASP A 101 1.60 -4.79 15.92
CA ASP A 101 1.10 -6.04 16.45
C ASP A 101 1.70 -7.21 15.68
N GLU A 102 2.49 -8.04 16.36
CA GLU A 102 3.19 -9.18 15.77
C GLU A 102 2.23 -10.28 15.29
N ASP A 103 1.09 -10.45 15.95
CA ASP A 103 0.15 -11.51 15.60
C ASP A 103 -0.53 -11.20 14.27
N SER A 104 -1.05 -9.97 14.11
CA SER A 104 -1.67 -9.51 12.87
C SER A 104 -0.66 -9.00 11.81
N GLN A 105 0.60 -8.77 12.18
CA GLN A 105 1.63 -8.12 11.35
C GLN A 105 1.17 -6.75 10.82
N ALA A 106 0.43 -6.01 11.63
CA ALA A 106 -0.16 -4.74 11.25
C ALA A 106 0.17 -3.62 12.24
N TRP A 107 0.12 -2.39 11.74
CA TRP A 107 0.29 -1.17 12.52
C TRP A 107 -1.08 -0.64 12.94
N HIS A 108 -1.36 -0.61 14.23
CA HIS A 108 -2.65 -0.19 14.76
C HIS A 108 -2.55 1.18 15.41
N PRO A 109 -3.49 2.12 15.13
CA PRO A 109 -3.50 3.41 15.78
C PRO A 109 -3.78 3.26 17.28
N VAL A 110 -2.89 3.83 18.10
CA VAL A 110 -3.10 3.99 19.54
C VAL A 110 -3.32 5.46 19.91
N GLU A 111 -2.99 6.37 19.00
CA GLU A 111 -3.32 7.79 19.07
C GLU A 111 -3.70 8.27 17.66
N HIS A 112 -4.87 8.89 17.53
CA HIS A 112 -5.35 9.47 16.28
C HIS A 112 -4.92 10.93 16.14
N PRO A 113 -4.69 11.42 14.91
CA PRO A 113 -4.32 12.81 14.64
C PRO A 113 -5.50 13.78 14.77
N VAL A 114 -6.72 13.28 14.91
CA VAL A 114 -7.93 14.08 15.06
C VAL A 114 -8.58 13.77 16.40
N LYS A 115 -8.60 14.74 17.31
CA LYS A 115 -9.21 14.64 18.65
C LYS A 115 -10.21 15.77 18.89
N THR A 116 -10.08 16.85 18.13
CA THR A 116 -10.86 18.08 18.25
C THR A 116 -11.33 18.57 16.88
N LEU A 117 -12.21 19.56 16.87
CA LEU A 117 -12.62 20.24 15.64
C LEU A 117 -11.45 20.97 14.98
N ASP A 118 -10.56 21.57 15.77
CA ASP A 118 -9.37 22.24 15.25
C ASP A 118 -8.46 21.25 14.50
N ASP A 119 -8.31 20.02 15.01
CA ASP A 119 -7.54 18.99 14.32
C ASP A 119 -8.15 18.59 12.96
N ILE A 120 -9.47 18.64 12.81
CA ILE A 120 -10.12 18.42 11.51
C ILE A 120 -9.65 19.48 10.53
N HIS A 121 -9.64 20.75 10.94
CA HIS A 121 -9.15 21.85 10.09
C HIS A 121 -7.67 21.69 9.74
N LEU A 122 -6.83 21.27 10.69
CA LEU A 122 -5.42 20.95 10.43
C LEU A 122 -5.27 19.83 9.40
N MET A 123 -6.03 18.73 9.54
CA MET A 123 -5.97 17.62 8.60
C MET A 123 -6.56 17.98 7.24
N THR A 124 -7.57 18.86 7.17
CA THR A 124 -8.07 19.39 5.90
C THR A 124 -6.96 20.14 5.16
N GLU A 125 -6.21 21.03 5.83
CA GLU A 125 -5.07 21.73 5.21
C GLU A 125 -4.01 20.75 4.67
N ILE A 126 -3.72 19.67 5.41
CA ILE A 126 -2.81 18.59 4.95
C ILE A 126 -3.29 17.93 3.65
N TYR A 127 -4.60 17.64 3.53
CA TYR A 127 -5.15 16.94 2.36
C TYR A 127 -5.49 17.87 1.19
N GLU A 128 -5.68 19.17 1.42
CA GLU A 128 -5.84 20.16 0.35
C GLU A 128 -4.51 20.47 -0.36
N ASP A 129 -3.38 20.35 0.36
CA ASP A 129 -2.03 20.63 -0.16
C ASP A 129 -1.34 19.41 -0.81
N VAL A 130 -1.92 18.20 -0.72
CA VAL A 130 -1.30 17.01 -1.31
C VAL A 130 -1.69 16.84 -2.78
N ALA A 131 -0.68 16.68 -3.63
CA ALA A 131 -0.83 16.14 -4.97
C ALA A 131 -0.01 14.86 -5.11
N VAL A 132 -0.37 14.04 -6.09
CA VAL A 132 0.34 12.80 -6.41
C VAL A 132 0.95 12.95 -7.80
N GLU A 133 2.25 12.72 -7.88
CA GLU A 133 3.00 12.74 -9.14
C GLU A 133 3.60 11.36 -9.42
N LEU A 134 3.87 11.10 -10.70
CA LEU A 134 4.65 9.94 -11.10
C LEU A 134 6.08 10.07 -10.54
N ASP A 135 6.58 8.98 -9.96
CA ASP A 135 7.98 8.84 -9.59
C ASP A 135 8.72 8.13 -10.74
N PRO A 136 9.45 8.87 -11.60
CA PRO A 136 10.11 8.29 -12.77
C PRO A 136 11.22 7.32 -12.39
N ASP A 137 11.88 7.53 -11.25
CA ASP A 137 12.99 6.69 -10.79
C ASP A 137 12.46 5.33 -10.33
N GLN A 138 11.37 5.33 -9.57
CA GLN A 138 10.68 4.10 -9.16
C GLN A 138 10.00 3.40 -10.34
N LEU A 139 9.47 4.16 -11.30
CA LEU A 139 8.92 3.59 -12.54
C LEU A 139 10.01 2.90 -13.38
N GLN A 140 11.22 3.43 -13.42
CA GLN A 140 12.31 2.78 -14.14
C GLN A 140 12.71 1.45 -13.50
N GLN A 141 12.65 1.34 -12.17
CA GLN A 141 12.94 0.10 -11.44
C GLN A 141 11.89 -0.99 -11.63
N SER A 142 10.67 -0.65 -12.07
CA SER A 142 9.57 -1.61 -12.28
C SER A 142 9.46 -2.12 -13.73
N ARG A 143 10.39 -1.73 -14.61
CA ARG A 143 10.42 -2.16 -16.01
C ARG A 143 11.14 -3.47 -16.22
#